data_AF-A0A327YTY0-F1
#
_entry.id   AF-A0A327YTY0-F1
#
_cell.length_a   1.000
_cell.length_b   1.000
_cell.length_c   1.000
_cell.angle_alpha   90.00
_cell.angle_beta   90.00
_cell.angle_gamma   90.00
#
_symmetry.space_group_name_H-M   'P 1'
#
loop_
_entity.id
_entity.type
_entity.pdbx_description
1 polymer ?
#
loop_
_entity_poly.entity_id
_entity_poly.type
_entity_poly.pdbx_seq_one_letter_code
_entity_poly.pdbx_strand_id
1 'polypeptide(L)' 'MTHRTTHGPTGHEDRVLWYACEVMADAARYDIATVASACEVALDHPQATYADRQIASDLLADITRSAA' A
#
# COMPACT_ATOMS: atom_id res chain seq x y z
N MET A 1 0.96 -20.37 3.58
CA MET A 1 -0.16 -19.54 3.09
C MET A 1 -0.75 -18.83 4.29
N THR A 2 -0.54 -17.52 4.42
CA THR A 2 -1.03 -16.74 5.56
C THR A 2 -2.38 -16.16 5.16
N HIS A 3 -3.45 -16.59 5.85
CA HIS A 3 -4.81 -16.09 5.65
C HIS A 3 -4.87 -14.58 5.95
N ARG A 4 -5.17 -13.73 4.96
CA ARG A 4 -5.62 -12.35 5.21
C ARG A 4 -7.06 -12.42 5.74
N THR A 5 -7.24 -12.12 7.02
CA THR A 5 -8.56 -12.06 7.67
C THR A 5 -9.24 -10.73 7.31
N THR A 6 -10.57 -10.74 7.23
CA THR A 6 -11.41 -9.55 6.93
C THR A 6 -11.24 -8.41 7.94
N HIS A 7 -10.67 -8.71 9.11
CA HIS A 7 -10.50 -7.78 10.22
C HIS A 7 -9.09 -7.16 10.27
N GLY A 8 -8.24 -7.48 9.30
CA GLY A 8 -6.83 -7.13 9.34
C GLY A 8 -6.08 -7.86 10.48
N PRO A 9 -4.76 -7.66 10.57
CA PRO A 9 -3.94 -8.25 11.61
C PRO A 9 -4.20 -7.61 12.99
N THR A 10 -3.98 -8.37 14.07
CA THR A 10 -4.27 -7.92 15.43
C THR A 10 -3.23 -6.92 16.00
N GLY A 11 -2.04 -6.81 15.40
CA GLY A 11 -0.97 -5.89 15.79
C GLY A 11 -1.04 -4.51 15.11
N HIS A 12 -0.59 -3.45 15.80
CA HIS A 12 -0.69 -2.07 15.30
C HIS A 12 0.22 -1.80 14.09
N GLU A 13 1.44 -2.34 14.07
CA GLU A 13 2.38 -2.20 12.94
C GLU A 13 1.87 -2.96 11.72
N ASP A 14 1.45 -4.21 11.90
CA ASP A 14 0.87 -5.02 10.83
C ASP A 14 -0.40 -4.37 10.23
N ARG A 15 -1.18 -3.58 11.01
CA ARG A 15 -2.37 -2.87 10.52
C ARG A 15 -2.04 -1.72 9.57
N VAL A 16 -0.90 -1.05 9.76
CA VAL A 16 -0.49 0.08 8.92
C VAL A 16 -0.14 -0.43 7.53
N LEU A 17 0.68 -1.48 7.44
CA LEU A 17 0.97 -2.14 6.16
C LEU A 17 -0.29 -2.74 5.53
N TRP A 18 -1.14 -3.40 6.33
CA TRP A 18 -2.39 -3.97 5.83
C TRP A 18 -3.27 -2.90 5.19
N TYR A 19 -3.49 -1.77 5.88
CA TYR A 19 -4.31 -0.67 5.36
C TYR A 19 -3.69 -0.07 4.09
N ALA A 20 -2.36 0.13 4.06
CA ALA A 20 -1.66 0.60 2.88
C ALA A 20 -1.87 -0.34 1.67
N CYS A 21 -1.80 -1.65 1.88
CA CYS A 21 -2.07 -2.64 0.83
C CYS A 21 -3.53 -2.57 0.32
N GLU A 22 -4.51 -2.37 1.21
CA GLU A 22 -5.91 -2.23 0.80
C GLU A 22 -6.14 -0.95 -0.02
N VAL A 23 -5.53 0.17 0.39
CA VAL A 23 -5.58 1.43 -0.37
C VAL A 23 -4.97 1.26 -1.76
N MET A 24 -3.80 0.61 -1.87
CA MET A 24 -3.17 0.36 -3.18
C MET A 24 -4.01 -0.59 -4.05
N ALA A 25 -4.65 -1.60 -3.46
CA ALA A 25 -5.50 -2.54 -4.19
C ALA A 25 -6.79 -1.90 -4.75
N ASP A 26 -7.30 -0.88 -4.07
CA ASP A 26 -8.53 -0.16 -4.45
C ASP A 26 -8.26 1.33 -4.72
N ALA A 27 -7.12 1.63 -5.36
CA ALA A 27 -6.63 2.99 -5.56
C ALA A 27 -7.63 3.92 -6.27
N ALA A 28 -8.55 3.37 -7.08
CA ALA A 28 -9.60 4.14 -7.76
C ALA A 28 -10.63 4.78 -6.81
N ARG A 29 -10.73 4.31 -5.55
CA ARG A 29 -11.66 4.85 -4.54
C ARG A 29 -11.04 5.92 -3.64
N TYR A 30 -9.73 6.06 -3.67
CA TYR A 30 -8.99 6.99 -2.83
C TYR A 30 -8.44 8.15 -3.67
N ASP A 31 -8.22 9.30 -3.03
CA ASP A 31 -7.53 10.40 -3.69
C ASP A 31 -6.04 10.07 -3.90
N ILE A 32 -5.42 10.77 -4.87
CA ILE A 32 -4.02 10.54 -5.27
C ILE A 32 -3.04 10.68 -4.10
N ALA A 33 -3.28 11.63 -3.17
CA ALA A 33 -2.38 11.85 -2.04
C ALA A 33 -2.46 10.70 -1.03
N THR A 34 -3.66 10.17 -0.78
CA THR A 34 -3.87 8.98 0.05
C THR A 34 -3.20 7.75 -0.55
N VAL A 35 -3.31 7.55 -1.87
CA VAL A 35 -2.64 6.44 -2.56
C VAL A 35 -1.12 6.59 -2.50
N ALA A 36 -0.59 7.79 -2.73
CA ALA A 36 0.84 8.06 -2.63
C ALA A 36 1.40 7.75 -1.23
N SER A 37 0.71 8.20 -0.17
CA SER A 37 1.11 7.92 1.20
C SER A 37 1.07 6.43 1.53
N ALA A 38 0.08 5.69 1.04
CA ALA A 38 0.03 4.23 1.19
C ALA A 38 1.21 3.53 0.49
N CYS A 39 1.63 4.03 -0.68
CA CYS A 39 2.78 3.50 -1.38
C CYS A 39 4.09 3.75 -0.60
N GLU A 40 4.29 4.96 -0.06
CA GLU A 40 5.45 5.29 0.79
C GLU A 40 5.53 4.36 2.01
N VAL A 41 4.40 4.15 2.68
CA VAL A 41 4.29 3.20 3.81
C VAL A 41 4.71 1.80 3.38
N ALA A 42 4.21 1.29 2.25
CA ALA A 42 4.54 -0.05 1.78
C ALA A 42 6.04 -0.19 1.39
N LEU A 43 6.67 0.86 0.88
CA LEU A 43 8.10 0.86 0.56
C LEU A 43 8.97 0.79 1.82
N ASP A 44 8.62 1.57 2.84
CA ASP A 44 9.42 1.69 4.07
C ASP A 44 9.11 0.62 5.12
N HIS A 45 7.97 -0.08 5.02
CA HIS A 45 7.58 -1.05 6.05
C HIS A 45 8.50 -2.29 6.05
N PRO A 46 9.03 -2.72 7.22
CA PRO A 46 9.95 -3.86 7.30
C PRO A 46 9.34 -5.17 6.79
N GLN A 47 8.06 -5.38 7.06
CA GLN A 47 7.33 -6.60 6.69
C GLN A 47 6.76 -6.59 5.27
N ALA A 48 6.87 -5.48 4.52
CA ALA A 48 6.37 -5.45 3.15
C ALA A 48 7.08 -6.50 2.31
N THR A 49 6.31 -7.26 1.54
CA THR A 49 6.90 -8.23 0.62
C THR A 49 7.54 -7.52 -0.56
N TYR A 50 8.37 -8.23 -1.31
CA TYR A 50 8.90 -7.70 -2.57
C TYR A 50 7.78 -7.31 -3.54
N ALA A 51 6.70 -8.09 -3.61
CA ALA A 51 5.55 -7.80 -4.46
C ALA A 51 4.82 -6.51 -4.01
N ASP A 52 4.60 -6.31 -2.70
CA ASP A 52 3.97 -5.08 -2.19
C ASP A 52 4.79 -3.84 -2.56
N ARG A 53 6.13 -3.92 -2.40
CA ARG A 53 7.05 -2.83 -2.76
C ARG A 53 7.06 -2.54 -4.26
N GLN A 54 7.00 -3.58 -5.10
CA GLN A 54 6.96 -3.40 -6.55
C GLN A 54 5.66 -2.70 -6.98
N ILE A 55 4.51 -3.13 -6.45
CA ILE A 55 3.21 -2.50 -6.72
C ILE A 55 3.24 -1.03 -6.27
N ALA A 56 3.73 -0.75 -5.07
CA ALA A 56 3.87 0.60 -4.55
C ALA A 56 4.75 1.51 -5.44
N SER A 57 5.89 0.99 -5.90
CA SER A 57 6.80 1.72 -6.80
C SER A 57 6.15 2.02 -8.15
N ASP A 58 5.43 1.06 -8.72
CA ASP A 58 4.77 1.23 -10.03
C ASP A 58 3.63 2.25 -9.94
N LEU A 59 2.83 2.20 -8.87
CA LEU A 59 1.77 3.18 -8.60
C LEU A 59 2.32 4.59 -8.40
N LEU A 60 3.38 4.78 -7.61
CA LEU A 60 4.00 6.09 -7.40
C LEU A 60 4.59 6.67 -8.69
N ALA A 61 5.20 5.83 -9.53
CA ALA A 61 5.71 6.26 -10.82
C ALA A 61 4.59 6.74 -11.75
N ASP A 62 3.44 6.07 -11.73
CA ASP A 62 2.28 6.46 -12.54
C ASP A 62 1.62 7.76 -12.06
N ILE A 63 1.48 7.92 -10.74
CA ILE A 63 1.03 9.18 -10.11
C ILE A 63 1.94 10.33 -10.52
N THR A 64 3.26 10.14 -10.41
CA THR A 64 4.26 11.17 -10.74
C THR A 64 4.22 11.54 -12.22
N ARG A 65 4.04 10.55 -13.11
CA ARG A 65 3.92 10.78 -14.56
C ARG A 65 2.64 11.53 -14.92
N SER A 66 1.54 11.26 -14.23
CA SER A 66 0.24 11.89 -14.48
C SER A 66 0.15 13.35 -13.98
N ALA A 67 1.07 13.75 -13.09
CA ALA A 67 1.15 15.10 -12.56
C ALA A 67 2.04 16.06 -13.39
N ALA A 68 2.80 15.53 -14.35
CA ALA A 68 3.72 16.26 -15.23
C ALA A 68 3.05 16.66 -16.55
#